data_AF-A0A349EG56-F1
#
_entry.id   AF-A0A349EG56-F1
#
_cell.length_a   1.000
_cell.length_b   1.000
_cell.length_c   1.000
_cell.angle_alpha   90.00
_cell.angle_beta   90.00
_cell.angle_gamma   90.00
#
_symmetry.space_group_name_H-M   'P 1'
#
loop_
_entity.id
_entity.type
_entity.pdbx_description
1 polymer ?
#
loop_
_entity_poly.entity_id
_entity_poly.type
_entity_poly.pdbx_seq_one_letter_code
_entity_poly.pdbx_strand_id
1 'polypeptide(L)'
;MPNPFALLDVAETADDDAVKKAYLAQVREHPPERNPERFQAIRAAYETIKTRRDRLRYRLFHQETPDSGELIATALQPGPPCRLTEPQIRQWLLHRLTGQK
;
A
#
# COMPACT_ATOMS: atom_id res chain seq x y z
N MET A 1 -14.49 -1.19 2.85
CA MET A 1 -14.83 -1.13 1.40
C MET A 1 -14.04 -2.24 0.70
N PRO A 2 -14.58 -2.91 -0.33
CA PRO A 2 -13.82 -3.92 -1.06
C PRO A 2 -12.56 -3.32 -1.67
N ASN A 3 -11.46 -4.07 -1.60
CA ASN A 3 -10.18 -3.65 -2.16
C ASN A 3 -10.31 -3.46 -3.69
N PRO A 4 -10.04 -2.27 -4.25
CA PRO A 4 -10.18 -1.98 -5.66
C PRO A 4 -9.21 -2.79 -6.53
N PHE A 5 -8.04 -3.16 -6.01
CA PHE A 5 -7.08 -4.02 -6.70
C PHE A 5 -7.61 -5.45 -6.86
N ALA A 6 -8.20 -6.00 -5.79
CA ALA A 6 -8.83 -7.31 -5.83
C ALA A 6 -10.07 -7.32 -6.74
N LEU A 7 -10.84 -6.23 -6.77
CA LEU A 7 -12.05 -6.14 -7.59
C LEU A 7 -11.74 -6.05 -9.11
N LEU A 8 -10.62 -5.43 -9.46
CA LEU A 8 -10.13 -5.34 -10.84
C LEU A 8 -9.18 -6.50 -11.22
N ASP A 9 -8.89 -7.42 -10.29
CA ASP A 9 -7.93 -8.52 -10.47
C ASP A 9 -6.56 -8.04 -10.97
N VAL A 10 -6.01 -7.02 -10.30
CA VAL A 10 -4.72 -6.41 -10.61
C VAL A 10 -3.81 -6.38 -9.39
N ALA A 11 -2.50 -6.49 -9.62
CA ALA A 11 -1.51 -6.32 -8.58
C ALA A 11 -1.45 -4.86 -8.08
N GLU A 12 -1.10 -4.66 -6.81
CA GLU A 12 -0.91 -3.31 -6.23
C GLU A 12 0.24 -2.52 -6.88
N THR A 13 1.15 -3.22 -7.56
CA THR A 13 2.30 -2.65 -8.29
C THR A 13 1.98 -2.35 -9.76
N ALA A 14 0.74 -2.57 -10.21
CA ALA A 14 0.32 -2.34 -11.59
C ALA A 14 0.52 -0.88 -12.03
N ASP A 15 0.88 -0.71 -13.30
CA ASP A 15 0.93 0.58 -13.98
C ASP A 15 -0.45 1.01 -14.48
N ASP A 16 -0.53 2.24 -15.00
CA ASP A 16 -1.79 2.82 -15.46
C ASP A 16 -2.40 2.02 -16.63
N ASP A 17 -1.54 1.45 -17.50
CA ASP A 17 -1.96 0.65 -18.65
C ASP A 17 -2.53 -0.71 -18.23
N ALA A 18 -1.90 -1.41 -17.27
CA ALA A 18 -2.42 -2.65 -16.73
C ALA A 18 -3.77 -2.46 -16.04
N VAL A 19 -3.92 -1.40 -15.23
CA VAL A 19 -5.19 -1.05 -14.57
C VAL A 19 -6.28 -0.75 -15.60
N LYS A 20 -5.96 0.01 -16.65
CA LYS A 20 -6.91 0.32 -17.73
C LYS A 20 -7.31 -0.93 -18.51
N LYS A 21 -6.36 -1.80 -18.82
CA LYS A 21 -6.62 -3.07 -19.53
C LYS A 21 -7.55 -3.98 -18.72
N ALA A 22 -7.30 -4.11 -17.42
CA ALA A 22 -8.12 -4.90 -16.52
C ALA A 22 -9.55 -4.34 -16.41
N TYR A 23 -9.70 -3.02 -16.28
CA TYR A 23 -11.00 -2.36 -16.32
C TYR A 23 -11.78 -2.68 -17.60
N LEU A 24 -11.14 -2.56 -18.77
CA LEU A 24 -11.80 -2.88 -20.04
C LEU A 24 -12.18 -4.35 -20.16
N ALA A 25 -11.39 -5.28 -19.61
CA ALA A 25 -11.73 -6.70 -19.57
C ALA A 25 -12.98 -6.93 -18.70
N GLN A 26 -12.98 -6.40 -17.48
CA GLN A 26 -14.10 -6.46 -16.54
C GLN A 26 -15.40 -5.87 -17.12
N VAL A 27 -15.33 -4.73 -17.79
CA VAL A 27 -16.51 -4.10 -18.43
C VAL A 27 -17.07 -4.95 -19.58
N ARG A 28 -16.22 -5.66 -20.32
CA ARG A 28 -16.66 -6.57 -21.38
C ARG A 28 -17.34 -7.82 -20.82
N GLU A 29 -16.85 -8.34 -19.69
CA GLU A 29 -17.46 -9.48 -19.01
C GLU A 29 -18.75 -9.13 -18.27
N HIS A 30 -18.84 -7.90 -17.75
CA HIS A 30 -19.98 -7.41 -16.98
C HIS A 30 -20.56 -6.14 -17.61
N PRO A 31 -21.31 -6.29 -18.72
CA PRO A 31 -21.97 -5.16 -19.36
C PRO A 31 -22.99 -4.51 -18.41
N PRO A 32 -23.19 -3.18 -18.53
CA PRO A 32 -24.11 -2.43 -17.68
C PRO A 32 -25.56 -2.91 -17.82
N GLU A 33 -25.95 -3.46 -18.98
CA GLU A 33 -27.31 -4.01 -19.17
C GLU A 33 -27.57 -5.27 -18.34
N ARG A 34 -26.51 -6.04 -18.00
CA ARG A 34 -26.65 -7.33 -17.33
C ARG A 34 -26.53 -7.24 -15.81
N ASN A 35 -25.68 -6.34 -15.30
CA ASN A 35 -25.49 -6.14 -13.86
C ASN A 35 -25.01 -4.71 -13.56
N PRO A 36 -25.93 -3.76 -13.34
CA PRO A 36 -25.57 -2.36 -13.12
C PRO A 36 -24.80 -2.15 -11.81
N GLU A 37 -25.12 -2.88 -10.74
CA GLU A 37 -24.44 -2.78 -9.44
C GLU A 37 -22.97 -3.19 -9.54
N ARG A 38 -22.69 -4.30 -10.23
CA ARG A 38 -21.32 -4.80 -10.42
C ARG A 38 -20.51 -3.86 -11.29
N PHE A 39 -21.11 -3.32 -12.36
CA PHE A 39 -20.49 -2.30 -13.19
C PHE A 39 -20.14 -1.03 -12.40
N GLN A 40 -21.03 -0.57 -11.52
CA GLN A 40 -20.76 0.57 -10.64
C GLN A 40 -19.59 0.30 -9.70
N ALA A 41 -19.51 -0.89 -9.11
CA ALA A 41 -18.39 -1.28 -8.25
C ALA A 41 -17.05 -1.28 -9.02
N ILE A 42 -17.03 -1.86 -10.24
CA ILE A 42 -15.86 -1.88 -11.12
C ILE A 42 -15.41 -0.47 -11.48
N ARG A 43 -16.36 0.39 -11.84
CA ARG A 43 -16.08 1.79 -12.18
C ARG A 43 -15.53 2.55 -10.98
N ALA A 44 -16.12 2.39 -9.79
CA ALA A 44 -15.64 3.03 -8.57
C ALA A 44 -14.22 2.57 -8.21
N ALA A 45 -13.93 1.26 -8.37
CA ALA A 45 -12.58 0.74 -8.16
C ALA A 45 -11.58 1.35 -9.13
N TYR A 46 -11.91 1.41 -10.42
CA TYR A 46 -11.06 2.05 -11.43
C TYR A 46 -10.75 3.52 -11.11
N GLU A 47 -11.78 4.31 -10.81
CA GLU A 47 -11.58 5.74 -10.46
C GLU A 47 -10.72 5.93 -9.20
N THR A 48 -10.72 4.95 -8.28
CA THR A 48 -9.91 5.01 -7.05
C THR A 48 -8.42 4.76 -7.32
N ILE A 49 -8.06 3.97 -8.34
CA ILE A 49 -6.66 3.54 -8.59
C ILE A 49 -6.14 3.92 -9.99
N LYS A 50 -6.87 4.76 -10.72
CA LYS A 50 -6.62 5.11 -12.13
C LYS A 50 -5.22 5.64 -12.39
N THR A 51 -4.75 6.57 -11.57
CA THR A 51 -3.42 7.18 -11.73
C THR A 51 -2.47 6.72 -10.65
N ARG A 52 -1.17 6.81 -10.90
CA ARG A 52 -0.13 6.60 -9.88
C ARG A 52 -0.41 7.39 -8.58
N ARG A 53 -0.87 8.63 -8.70
CA ARG A 53 -1.17 9.49 -7.54
C ARG A 53 -2.35 8.94 -6.73
N ASP A 54 -3.38 8.45 -7.42
CA ASP A 54 -4.56 7.88 -6.75
C ASP A 54 -4.22 6.54 -6.09
N ARG A 55 -3.38 5.71 -6.72
CA ARG A 55 -2.81 4.50 -6.09
C ARG A 55 -2.01 4.80 -4.84
N LEU A 56 -1.15 5.82 -4.88
CA LEU A 56 -0.40 6.27 -3.70
C LEU A 56 -1.35 6.78 -2.61
N ARG A 57 -2.34 7.58 -2.97
CA ARG A 57 -3.36 8.07 -2.02
C ARG A 57 -4.12 6.89 -1.38
N TYR A 58 -4.52 5.91 -2.18
CA TYR A 58 -5.17 4.71 -1.68
C TYR A 58 -4.26 3.96 -0.70
N ARG A 59 -3.01 3.68 -1.10
CA ARG A 59 -2.04 2.97 -0.23
C ARG A 59 -1.70 3.71 1.06
N LEU A 60 -1.70 5.05 1.06
CA LEU A 60 -1.34 5.83 2.24
C LEU A 60 -2.51 6.03 3.21
N PHE A 61 -3.74 6.11 2.69
CA PHE A 61 -4.90 6.54 3.48
C PHE A 61 -6.03 5.52 3.57
N HIS A 62 -5.99 4.44 2.78
CA HIS A 62 -6.99 3.35 2.80
C HIS A 62 -6.43 2.05 3.39
N GLN A 63 -5.32 2.11 4.11
CA GLN A 63 -4.95 1.03 5.01
C GLN A 63 -5.97 1.01 6.14
N GLU A 64 -6.64 -0.13 6.30
CA GLU A 64 -7.43 -0.37 7.51
C GLU A 64 -6.51 -0.13 8.69
N THR A 65 -7.00 0.60 9.71
CA THR A 65 -6.24 0.81 10.94
C THR A 65 -5.79 -0.57 11.42
N PRO A 66 -4.48 -0.86 11.48
CA PRO A 66 -4.03 -2.17 11.88
C PRO A 66 -4.65 -2.52 13.22
N ASP A 67 -5.06 -3.77 13.37
CA ASP A 67 -5.75 -4.21 14.57
C ASP A 67 -4.93 -3.78 15.79
N SER A 68 -5.59 -3.15 16.75
CA SER A 68 -4.90 -2.61 17.92
C SER A 68 -4.23 -3.73 18.72
N GLY A 69 -4.83 -4.93 18.71
CA GLY A 69 -4.23 -6.15 19.26
C GLY A 69 -2.94 -6.54 18.52
N GLU A 70 -2.99 -6.61 17.19
CA GLU A 70 -1.81 -6.90 16.35
C GLU A 70 -0.71 -5.84 16.50
N LEU A 71 -1.06 -4.56 16.60
CA LEU A 71 -0.11 -3.47 16.85
C LEU A 71 0.57 -3.62 18.21
N ILE A 72 -0.19 -3.90 19.27
CA ILE A 72 0.35 -4.11 20.61
C ILE A 72 1.25 -5.35 20.62
N ALA A 73 0.79 -6.45 20.02
CA ALA A 73 1.57 -7.67 19.90
C ALA A 73 2.89 -7.44 19.16
N THR A 74 2.88 -6.62 18.10
CA THR A 74 4.06 -6.22 17.34
C THR A 74 4.98 -5.30 18.16
N ALA A 75 4.43 -4.31 18.85
CA ALA A 75 5.20 -3.35 19.65
C ALA A 75 5.85 -3.99 20.88
N LEU A 76 5.22 -5.02 21.43
CA LEU A 76 5.75 -5.81 22.54
C LEU A 76 6.71 -6.92 22.09
N GLN A 77 6.89 -7.15 20.78
CA GLN A 77 7.91 -8.08 20.32
C GLN A 77 9.28 -7.62 20.84
N PRO A 78 10.03 -8.46 21.56
CA PRO A 78 11.38 -8.14 21.97
C PRO A 78 12.27 -8.11 20.73
N GLY A 79 12.34 -6.95 20.09
CA GLY A 79 13.32 -6.67 19.04
C GLY A 79 14.72 -6.52 19.64
N PRO A 80 15.78 -6.66 18.83
CA PRO A 80 17.12 -6.28 19.26
C PRO A 80 17.09 -4.85 19.81
N PRO A 81 17.89 -4.52 20.83
CA PRO A 81 17.86 -3.21 21.46
C PRO A 81 18.08 -2.11 20.42
N CYS A 82 17.01 -1.41 20.04
CA CYS A 82 17.07 -0.26 19.11
C CYS A 82 17.68 0.97 19.78
N ARG A 83 17.83 0.97 21.11
CA ARG A 83 18.57 2.02 21.80
C ARG A 83 20.05 1.76 21.62
N LEU A 84 20.68 2.58 20.76
CA LEU A 84 22.14 2.65 20.67
C LEU A 84 22.70 2.86 22.08
N THR A 85 23.59 1.95 22.49
CA THR A 85 24.28 2.06 23.76
C THR A 85 25.27 3.23 23.72
N GLU A 86 25.55 3.84 24.87
CA GLU A 86 26.54 4.92 24.97
C GLU A 86 27.87 4.61 24.25
N PRO A 87 28.47 3.40 24.39
CA PRO A 87 29.69 3.07 23.65
C PRO A 87 29.49 3.07 22.13
N GLN A 88 28.35 2.60 21.62
CA GLN A 88 28.05 2.62 20.18
C GLN A 88 27.87 4.05 19.66
N ILE A 89 27.23 4.92 20.45
CA ILE A 89 27.07 6.34 20.12
C ILE A 89 28.44 7.03 20.09
N ARG A 90 29.29 6.80 21.11
CA ARG A 90 30.65 7.36 21.14
C ARG A 90 31.48 6.87 19.95
N GLN A 91 31.44 5.57 19.64
CA GLN A 91 32.15 5.01 18.49
C GLN A 91 31.68 5.62 17.16
N TRP A 92 30.38 5.80 16.99
CA TRP A 92 29.80 6.43 15.79
C TRP A 92 30.19 7.91 15.67
N LEU A 93 30.14 8.66 16.76
CA LEU A 93 30.54 10.08 16.79
C LEU A 93 32.03 10.23 16.50
N LEU A 94 32.88 9.39 17.10
CA LEU A 94 34.31 9.40 16.81
C LEU A 94 34.57 9.12 15.33
N HIS A 95 33.98 8.07 14.75
CA HIS A 95 34.13 7.76 13.33
C HIS A 95 33.66 8.90 12.39
N ARG A 96 32.63 9.66 12.77
CA ARG A 96 32.12 10.80 12.00
C ARG A 96 32.97 12.07 12.19
N LEU A 97 33.48 12.32 13.39
CA LEU A 97 34.24 13.53 13.75
C LEU A 97 35.73 13.41 13.40
N THR A 98 36.30 12.21 13.42
CA THR A 98 37.70 11.99 13.04
C THR A 98 37.92 11.93 11.53
N GLY A 99 36.87 12.18 10.73
CA GLY A 99 36.96 12.43 9.29
C GLY A 99 38.02 11.60 8.59
N GLN A 100 37.71 10.33 8.30
CA GLN A 100 38.51 9.59 7.32
C GLN A 100 38.55 10.41 6.03
N LYS A 101 39.74 10.94 5.75
CA LYS A 101 40.11 11.60 4.51
C LYS A 101 40.44 10.53 3.47
#